data_AF-A0A413R0Z9-F1
#
_entry.id   AF-A0A413R0Z9-F1
#
_cell.length_a   1.000
_cell.length_b   1.000
_cell.length_c   1.000
_cell.angle_alpha   90.00
_cell.angle_beta   90.00
_cell.angle_gamma   90.00
#
_symmetry.space_group_name_H-M   'P 1'
#
loop_
_entity.id
_entity.type
_entity.pdbx_description
1 polymer ?
#
loop_
_entity_poly.entity_id
_entity_poly.type
_entity_poly.pdbx_seq_one_letter_code
_entity_poly.pdbx_strand_id
1 'polypeptide(L)'
;MFLQPLKEISMASINENIGFNLKKIRKDRGLTLESLSSQSGVSKSMISEIERGIRNPSISILWNLANTLKTPLNFFLKDPVPDTAVIYRAGTLPDITGPGYCYHPLMNFDDTKRIELYSGVFYPGGCTTEQIHYTGVEEYTLIASGNLTLHLADSVYTVKTGEILHFTGDKPHWYCNEGTDETHVFVMMYYPDT
;
A
#
# COMPACT_ATOMS: atom_id res chain seq x y z
N MET A 1 1.68 0.05 -24.92
CA MET A 1 1.33 1.21 -24.07
C MET A 1 -0.01 0.93 -23.42
N PHE A 2 0.00 0.15 -22.34
CA PHE A 2 -1.21 -0.12 -21.56
C PHE A 2 -1.22 0.86 -20.41
N LEU A 3 -2.02 1.91 -20.54
CA LEU A 3 -2.48 2.66 -19.38
C LEU A 3 -3.31 1.67 -18.56
N GLN A 4 -2.76 1.15 -17.47
CA GLN A 4 -3.60 0.52 -16.44
C GLN A 4 -4.59 1.59 -15.97
N PRO A 5 -5.88 1.27 -15.81
CA PRO A 5 -6.81 2.23 -15.29
C PRO A 5 -6.37 2.57 -13.86
N LEU A 6 -6.20 3.86 -13.58
CA LEU A 6 -6.26 4.39 -12.21
C LEU A 6 -7.43 3.67 -11.55
N LYS A 7 -7.14 2.80 -10.57
CA LYS A 7 -8.18 2.19 -9.76
C LYS A 7 -8.92 3.37 -9.17
N GLU A 8 -10.16 3.58 -9.61
CA GLU A 8 -11.04 4.60 -9.04
C GLU A 8 -10.89 4.47 -7.53
N ILE A 9 -10.46 5.54 -6.87
CA ILE A 9 -10.60 5.63 -5.42
C ILE A 9 -12.10 5.49 -5.21
N SER A 10 -12.54 4.29 -4.81
CA SER A 10 -13.97 4.06 -4.74
C SER A 10 -14.50 5.06 -3.71
N MET A 11 -15.59 5.75 -4.04
CA MET A 11 -16.20 6.70 -3.11
C MET A 11 -16.54 6.03 -1.75
N ALA A 12 -16.64 4.70 -1.71
CA ALA A 12 -16.80 3.92 -0.49
C ALA A 12 -15.54 3.97 0.40
N SER A 13 -14.33 3.80 -0.14
CA SER A 13 -13.09 3.84 0.66
C SER A 13 -12.80 5.25 1.21
N ILE A 14 -13.12 6.29 0.45
CA ILE A 14 -12.98 7.69 0.92
C ILE A 14 -13.91 7.96 2.10
N ASN A 15 -15.16 7.51 2.02
CA ASN A 15 -16.13 7.71 3.11
C ASN A 15 -15.75 6.95 4.37
N GLU A 16 -15.20 5.74 4.24
CA GLU A 16 -14.67 4.97 5.36
C GLU A 16 -13.48 5.70 6.02
N ASN A 17 -12.54 6.22 5.23
CA ASN A 17 -11.42 7.02 5.72
C ASN A 17 -11.90 8.27 6.47
N ILE A 18 -12.85 9.02 5.90
CA ILE A 18 -13.44 10.20 6.53
C ILE A 18 -14.05 9.83 7.88
N GLY A 19 -14.88 8.77 7.92
CA GLY A 19 -15.54 8.32 9.13
C GLY A 19 -14.56 7.91 10.23
N PHE A 20 -13.53 7.13 9.86
CA PHE A 20 -12.48 6.71 10.78
C PHE A 20 -11.72 7.93 11.35
N ASN A 21 -11.20 8.80 10.48
CA ASN A 21 -10.37 9.93 10.87
C ASN A 21 -11.15 10.94 11.72
N LEU A 22 -12.41 11.20 11.36
CA LEU A 22 -13.32 12.04 12.16
C LEU A 22 -13.50 11.47 13.57
N LYS A 23 -13.78 10.18 13.67
CA LYS A 23 -13.98 9.50 14.97
C LYS A 23 -12.72 9.54 15.83
N LYS A 24 -11.55 9.30 15.21
CA LYS A 24 -10.24 9.33 15.87
C LYS A 24 -9.94 10.70 16.46
N ILE A 25 -9.90 11.75 15.63
CA ILE A 25 -9.56 13.10 16.10
C ILE A 25 -10.58 13.65 17.12
N ARG A 26 -11.87 13.30 16.99
CA ARG A 26 -12.89 13.68 17.97
C ARG A 26 -12.58 13.04 19.34
N LYS A 27 -12.26 11.74 19.36
CA LYS A 27 -11.91 11.02 20.59
C LYS A 27 -10.61 11.49 21.20
N ASP A 28 -9.58 11.74 20.39
CA ASP A 28 -8.27 12.23 20.85
C ASP A 28 -8.39 13.60 21.55
N ARG A 29 -9.40 14.39 21.17
CA ARG A 29 -9.72 15.68 21.78
C ARG A 29 -10.72 15.60 22.94
N GLY A 30 -11.12 14.39 23.35
CA GLY A 30 -12.10 14.19 24.42
C GLY A 30 -13.49 14.72 24.11
N LEU A 31 -13.83 14.94 22.83
CA LEU A 31 -15.11 15.53 22.44
C LEU A 31 -16.19 14.47 22.35
N THR A 32 -17.34 14.72 22.98
CA THR A 32 -18.56 13.95 22.73
C THR A 32 -19.14 14.32 21.37
N LEU A 33 -20.01 13.47 20.81
CA LEU A 33 -20.76 13.81 19.59
C LEU A 33 -21.58 15.10 19.79
N GLU A 34 -22.12 15.31 20.99
CA GLU A 34 -22.87 16.52 21.37
C GLU A 34 -21.98 17.77 21.33
N SER A 35 -20.77 17.66 21.91
CA SER A 35 -19.81 18.75 21.94
C SER A 35 -19.33 19.12 20.53
N LEU A 36 -19.06 18.14 19.67
CA LEU A 36 -18.67 18.43 18.29
C LEU A 36 -19.84 19.01 17.49
N SER A 37 -21.06 18.52 17.71
CA SER A 37 -22.26 19.00 17.03
C SER A 37 -22.52 20.48 17.31
N SER A 38 -22.50 20.86 18.59
CA SER A 38 -22.71 22.24 19.03
C SER A 38 -21.63 23.20 18.51
N GLN A 39 -20.38 22.74 18.39
CA GLN A 39 -19.27 23.59 17.94
C GLN A 39 -19.16 23.71 16.41
N SER A 40 -19.56 22.67 15.67
CA SER A 40 -19.38 22.61 14.20
C SER A 40 -20.59 23.03 13.39
N GLY A 41 -21.77 23.14 14.02
CA GLY A 41 -23.03 23.36 13.30
C GLY A 41 -23.49 22.16 12.48
N VAL A 42 -22.84 21.00 12.63
CA VAL A 42 -23.24 19.73 12.01
C VAL A 42 -24.06 18.93 13.02
N SER A 43 -25.20 18.37 12.61
CA SER A 43 -26.07 17.65 13.54
C SER A 43 -25.39 16.41 14.12
N LYS A 44 -25.67 16.10 15.39
CA LYS A 44 -25.17 14.90 16.08
C LYS A 44 -25.45 13.61 15.31
N SER A 45 -26.64 13.49 14.72
CA SER A 45 -27.02 12.34 13.90
C SER A 45 -26.12 12.22 12.68
N MET A 46 -25.88 13.33 11.97
CA MET A 46 -25.02 13.36 10.79
C MET A 46 -23.57 13.01 11.14
N ILE A 47 -23.02 13.55 12.23
CA ILE A 47 -21.67 13.18 12.70
C ILE A 47 -21.61 11.67 12.98
N SER A 48 -22.61 11.11 13.67
CA SER A 48 -22.70 9.67 13.98
C SER A 48 -22.81 8.79 12.73
N GLU A 49 -23.52 9.24 11.69
CA GLU A 49 -23.62 8.52 10.41
C GLU A 49 -22.32 8.60 9.60
N ILE A 50 -21.65 9.76 9.60
CA ILE A 50 -20.33 9.93 8.97
C ILE A 50 -19.31 9.02 9.65
N GLU A 51 -19.23 9.00 10.99
CA GLU A 51 -18.29 8.15 11.74
C GLU A 51 -18.50 6.64 11.53
N ARG A 52 -19.67 6.24 11.02
CA ARG A 52 -20.00 4.85 10.68
C ARG A 52 -19.89 4.54 9.19
N GLY A 53 -19.48 5.52 8.36
CA GLY A 53 -19.42 5.38 6.90
C GLY A 53 -20.80 5.29 6.21
N ILE A 54 -21.89 5.57 6.92
CA ILE A 54 -23.26 5.47 6.38
C ILE A 54 -23.59 6.68 5.50
N ARG A 55 -23.03 7.85 5.83
CA ARG A 55 -23.30 9.11 5.13
C ARG A 55 -22.04 9.61 4.43
N ASN A 56 -22.20 9.99 3.17
CA ASN A 56 -21.20 10.74 2.42
C ASN A 56 -21.37 12.25 2.70
N PRO A 57 -20.49 12.89 3.48
CA PRO A 57 -20.61 14.32 3.79
C PRO A 57 -20.25 15.19 2.59
N SER A 58 -20.91 16.34 2.46
CA SER A 58 -20.48 17.37 1.52
C SER A 58 -19.13 17.96 1.94
N ILE A 59 -18.39 18.54 0.99
CA ILE A 59 -17.14 19.23 1.28
C ILE A 59 -17.33 20.39 2.28
N SER A 60 -18.49 21.05 2.27
CA SER A 60 -18.84 22.09 3.24
C SER A 60 -18.97 21.55 4.67
N ILE A 61 -19.56 20.36 4.84
CA ILE A 61 -19.62 19.68 6.14
C ILE A 61 -18.20 19.32 6.61
N LEU A 62 -17.37 18.78 5.72
CA LEU A 62 -15.97 18.46 6.04
C LEU A 62 -15.18 19.71 6.45
N TRP A 63 -15.37 20.85 5.78
CA TRP A 63 -14.75 22.12 6.18
C TRP A 63 -15.19 22.61 7.55
N ASN A 64 -16.48 22.52 7.87
CA ASN A 64 -16.97 22.91 9.19
C ASN A 64 -16.36 22.04 10.30
N LEU A 65 -16.30 20.73 10.06
CA LEU A 65 -15.67 19.78 10.98
C LEU A 65 -14.16 20.04 11.09
N ALA A 66 -13.46 20.25 9.97
CA ALA A 66 -12.03 20.55 9.93
C ALA A 66 -11.67 21.81 10.73
N ASN A 67 -12.41 22.89 10.53
CA ASN A 67 -12.20 24.16 11.23
C ASN A 67 -12.46 24.02 12.74
N THR A 68 -13.55 23.36 13.12
CA THR A 68 -13.89 23.09 14.52
C THR A 68 -12.82 22.23 15.19
N LEU A 69 -12.39 21.19 14.48
CA LEU A 69 -11.35 20.27 14.88
C LEU A 69 -9.97 20.79 14.51
N LYS A 70 -9.77 22.09 14.24
CA LYS A 70 -8.46 22.73 13.97
C LYS A 70 -7.47 21.81 13.24
N THR A 71 -7.91 21.22 12.14
CA THR A 71 -7.17 20.24 11.34
C THR A 71 -7.37 20.57 9.86
N PRO A 72 -6.37 20.39 8.98
CA PRO A 72 -6.60 20.55 7.55
C PRO A 72 -7.63 19.54 7.03
N LEU A 73 -8.42 19.91 6.01
CA LEU A 73 -9.43 19.01 5.42
C LEU A 73 -8.81 17.69 4.93
N ASN A 74 -7.58 17.74 4.40
CA ASN A 74 -6.87 16.56 3.92
C ASN A 74 -6.68 15.49 5.00
N PHE A 75 -6.74 15.86 6.28
CA PHE A 75 -6.65 14.91 7.40
C PHE A 75 -7.73 13.84 7.33
N PHE A 76 -8.95 14.21 6.92
CA PHE A 76 -10.05 13.24 6.81
C PHE A 76 -9.86 12.26 5.65
N LEU A 77 -9.12 12.67 4.62
CA LEU A 77 -8.92 11.88 3.40
C LEU A 77 -7.75 10.91 3.50
N LYS A 78 -6.85 11.11 4.48
CA LYS A 78 -5.69 10.23 4.68
C LYS A 78 -6.14 8.81 4.95
N ASP A 79 -5.42 7.85 4.38
CA ASP A 79 -5.59 6.47 4.80
C ASP A 79 -5.26 6.39 6.30
N PRO A 80 -6.20 5.89 7.11
CA PRO A 80 -5.98 5.82 8.53
C PRO A 80 -4.82 4.89 8.84
N VAL A 81 -3.86 5.38 9.63
CA VAL A 81 -2.85 4.50 10.23
C VAL A 81 -3.60 3.55 11.16
N PRO A 82 -3.54 2.23 10.92
CA PRO A 82 -4.27 1.27 11.73
C PRO A 82 -3.86 1.38 13.20
N ASP A 83 -4.81 1.63 14.09
CA ASP A 83 -4.57 1.59 15.56
C ASP A 83 -4.49 0.13 16.08
N THR A 84 -4.61 -0.84 15.17
CA THR A 84 -4.55 -2.29 15.42
C THR A 84 -3.70 -2.97 14.35
N ALA A 85 -3.17 -4.15 14.65
CA ALA A 85 -2.44 -4.95 13.65
C ALA A 85 -3.32 -5.24 12.41
N VAL A 86 -2.76 -5.04 11.22
CA VAL A 86 -3.37 -5.40 9.94
C VAL A 86 -2.67 -6.63 9.39
N ILE A 87 -3.45 -7.59 8.91
CA ILE A 87 -2.94 -8.80 8.26
C ILE A 87 -3.16 -8.66 6.75
N TYR A 88 -2.07 -8.52 6.01
CA TYR A 88 -2.08 -8.60 4.55
C TYR A 88 -2.00 -10.06 4.10
N ARG A 89 -2.77 -10.43 3.07
CA ARG A 89 -2.89 -11.83 2.63
C ARG A 89 -2.74 -11.93 1.11
N ALA A 90 -1.89 -12.86 0.68
CA ALA A 90 -1.83 -13.29 -0.71
C ALA A 90 -3.19 -13.80 -1.19
N GLY A 91 -3.47 -13.66 -2.49
CA GLY A 91 -4.74 -14.05 -3.12
C GLY A 91 -5.91 -13.09 -2.91
N THR A 92 -5.70 -11.95 -2.22
CA THR A 92 -6.71 -10.89 -2.11
C THR A 92 -6.67 -9.89 -3.27
N LEU A 93 -5.54 -9.82 -3.97
CA LEU A 93 -5.31 -9.03 -5.17
C LEU A 93 -4.96 -9.97 -6.33
N PRO A 94 -5.19 -9.55 -7.60
CA PRO A 94 -4.84 -10.37 -8.75
C PRO A 94 -3.35 -10.70 -8.79
N ASP A 95 -3.04 -11.96 -9.05
CA ASP A 95 -1.67 -12.43 -9.19
C ASP A 95 -1.01 -11.85 -10.45
N ILE A 96 0.30 -11.62 -10.36
CA ILE A 96 1.15 -11.23 -11.47
C ILE A 96 1.97 -12.45 -11.86
N THR A 97 1.64 -13.06 -13.00
CA THR A 97 2.25 -14.30 -13.46
C THR A 97 3.14 -14.07 -14.68
N GLY A 98 4.17 -14.91 -14.81
CA GLY A 98 5.01 -14.98 -15.99
C GLY A 98 5.65 -16.36 -16.16
N PRO A 99 6.62 -16.51 -17.08
CA PRO A 99 7.21 -17.81 -17.38
C PRO A 99 7.98 -18.39 -16.19
N GLY A 100 7.33 -19.29 -15.44
CA GLY A 100 7.94 -19.97 -14.30
C GLY A 100 8.03 -19.11 -13.03
N TYR A 101 7.24 -18.05 -12.91
CA TYR A 101 7.12 -17.31 -11.65
C TYR A 101 5.70 -16.76 -11.43
N CYS A 102 5.38 -16.49 -10.18
CA CYS A 102 4.15 -15.84 -9.76
C CYS A 102 4.43 -14.91 -8.57
N TYR A 103 3.99 -13.66 -8.66
CA TYR A 103 3.92 -12.74 -7.54
C TYR A 103 2.47 -12.56 -7.08
N HIS A 104 2.29 -12.60 -5.76
CA HIS A 104 1.04 -12.31 -5.08
C HIS A 104 1.18 -10.96 -4.37
N PRO A 105 0.55 -9.88 -4.90
CA PRO A 105 0.52 -8.60 -4.21
C PRO A 105 -0.17 -8.75 -2.84
N LEU A 106 0.49 -8.29 -1.79
CA LEU A 106 -0.03 -8.33 -0.42
C LEU A 106 -0.86 -7.09 -0.09
N MET A 107 -0.56 -5.98 -0.76
CA MET A 107 -1.28 -4.71 -0.65
C MET A 107 -1.24 -3.96 -1.98
N ASN A 108 -2.16 -3.01 -2.18
CA ASN A 108 -1.98 -2.00 -3.24
C ASN A 108 -0.86 -1.04 -2.81
N PHE A 109 -0.38 -0.23 -3.75
CA PHE A 109 0.56 0.85 -3.47
C PHE A 109 0.12 1.71 -2.28
N ASP A 110 1.01 1.88 -1.30
CA ASP A 110 0.81 2.78 -0.16
C ASP A 110 1.33 4.17 -0.54
N ASP A 111 0.42 5.10 -0.88
CA ASP A 111 0.80 6.47 -1.28
C ASP A 111 1.58 7.22 -0.18
N THR A 112 1.39 6.86 1.10
CA THR A 112 2.03 7.55 2.22
C THR A 112 3.44 7.03 2.48
N LYS A 113 3.63 5.71 2.41
CA LYS A 113 4.93 5.06 2.63
C LYS A 113 5.73 4.90 1.34
N ARG A 114 5.06 5.06 0.19
CA ARG A 114 5.59 4.86 -1.15
C ARG A 114 6.14 3.45 -1.36
N ILE A 115 5.38 2.44 -0.93
CA ILE A 115 5.79 1.03 -1.03
C ILE A 115 4.75 0.15 -1.70
N GLU A 116 5.23 -0.94 -2.29
CA GLU A 116 4.45 -2.12 -2.65
C GLU A 116 5.07 -3.35 -1.97
N LEU A 117 4.24 -4.32 -1.60
CA LEU A 117 4.68 -5.57 -0.99
C LEU A 117 4.14 -6.76 -1.76
N TYR A 118 5.02 -7.72 -2.03
CA TYR A 118 4.69 -8.97 -2.72
C TYR A 118 5.23 -10.14 -1.91
N SER A 119 4.48 -11.24 -1.92
CA SER A 119 5.09 -12.57 -1.78
C SER A 119 5.21 -13.17 -3.18
N GLY A 120 6.21 -13.99 -3.45
CA GLY A 120 6.38 -14.61 -4.76
C GLY A 120 6.93 -16.03 -4.70
N VAL A 121 6.76 -16.74 -5.80
CA VAL A 121 7.36 -18.04 -6.06
C VAL A 121 8.02 -18.03 -7.43
N PHE A 122 9.23 -18.56 -7.49
CA PHE A 122 9.96 -18.86 -8.71
C PHE A 122 10.15 -20.38 -8.80
N TYR A 123 9.60 -20.98 -9.85
CA TYR A 123 9.80 -22.39 -10.17
C TYR A 123 11.20 -22.61 -10.76
N PRO A 124 11.76 -23.84 -10.69
CA PRO A 124 13.04 -24.15 -11.31
C PRO A 124 13.11 -23.71 -12.79
N GLY A 125 14.12 -22.95 -13.15
CA GLY A 125 14.32 -22.38 -14.49
C GLY A 125 13.41 -21.17 -14.82
N GLY A 126 12.54 -20.77 -13.91
CA GLY A 126 11.68 -19.59 -14.08
C GLY A 126 12.45 -18.29 -13.97
N CYS A 127 12.12 -17.33 -14.84
CA CYS A 127 12.75 -16.01 -14.87
C CYS A 127 11.74 -14.91 -15.11
N THR A 128 11.96 -13.74 -14.50
CA THR A 128 11.28 -12.52 -14.93
C THR A 128 11.81 -12.07 -16.29
N THR A 129 11.05 -11.20 -16.95
CA THR A 129 11.61 -10.42 -18.05
C THR A 129 12.59 -9.38 -17.51
N GLU A 130 13.50 -8.90 -18.35
CA GLU A 130 14.32 -7.73 -18.03
C GLU A 130 13.44 -6.50 -17.80
N GLN A 131 13.76 -5.76 -16.73
CA GLN A 131 13.06 -4.55 -16.31
C GLN A 131 14.06 -3.41 -16.06
N ILE A 132 13.56 -2.18 -16.22
CA ILE A 132 14.24 -0.95 -15.82
C ILE A 132 13.17 -0.06 -15.18
N HIS A 133 13.31 0.23 -13.90
CA HIS A 133 12.44 1.18 -13.19
C HIS A 133 12.95 2.61 -13.37
N TYR A 134 12.13 3.59 -12.99
CA TYR A 134 12.56 4.98 -13.01
C TYR A 134 13.54 5.27 -11.86
N THR A 135 14.31 6.35 -12.00
CA THR A 135 15.38 6.72 -11.06
C THR A 135 14.89 6.78 -9.62
N GLY A 136 15.66 6.16 -8.72
CA GLY A 136 15.46 6.16 -7.27
C GLY A 136 14.50 5.10 -6.75
N VAL A 137 13.86 4.29 -7.61
CA VAL A 137 13.14 3.09 -7.16
C VAL A 137 14.13 2.10 -6.55
N GLU A 138 13.80 1.54 -5.40
CA GLU A 138 14.62 0.54 -4.71
C GLU A 138 13.83 -0.76 -4.55
N GLU A 139 14.51 -1.89 -4.72
CA GLU A 139 13.95 -3.21 -4.43
C GLU A 139 14.65 -3.85 -3.24
N TYR A 140 13.85 -4.47 -2.38
CA TYR A 140 14.32 -5.29 -1.27
C TYR A 140 13.69 -6.68 -1.39
N THR A 141 14.51 -7.70 -1.65
CA THR A 141 14.05 -9.07 -1.86
C THR A 141 14.61 -9.98 -0.78
N LEU A 142 13.75 -10.43 0.13
CA LEU A 142 14.06 -11.47 1.13
C LEU A 142 13.79 -12.85 0.53
N ILE A 143 14.77 -13.74 0.61
CA ILE A 143 14.59 -15.14 0.23
C ILE A 143 14.04 -15.92 1.43
N ALA A 144 12.76 -16.29 1.37
CA ALA A 144 12.09 -17.05 2.42
C ALA A 144 12.49 -18.54 2.41
N SER A 145 12.69 -19.10 1.22
CA SER A 145 13.24 -20.44 1.01
C SER A 145 13.82 -20.55 -0.41
N GLY A 146 14.79 -21.47 -0.60
CA GLY A 146 15.48 -21.65 -1.88
C GLY A 146 16.61 -20.64 -2.11
N ASN A 147 16.88 -20.34 -3.37
CA ASN A 147 17.91 -19.41 -3.82
C ASN A 147 17.52 -18.75 -5.14
N LEU A 148 17.70 -17.43 -5.23
CA LEU A 148 17.37 -16.65 -6.42
C LEU A 148 18.62 -15.96 -6.96
N THR A 149 18.77 -15.93 -8.28
CA THR A 149 19.82 -15.19 -8.96
C THR A 149 19.25 -13.88 -9.50
N LEU A 150 19.80 -12.75 -9.06
CA LEU A 150 19.62 -11.43 -9.69
C LEU A 150 20.71 -11.25 -10.74
N HIS A 151 20.29 -10.96 -11.96
CA HIS A 151 21.15 -10.38 -12.98
C HIS A 151 20.89 -8.87 -13.00
N LEU A 152 21.93 -8.07 -12.81
CA LEU A 152 21.88 -6.61 -12.68
C LEU A 152 22.98 -5.97 -13.52
N ALA A 153 22.59 -5.39 -14.65
CA ALA A 153 23.51 -4.95 -15.70
C ALA A 153 24.57 -6.04 -16.00
N ASP A 154 25.85 -5.76 -15.77
CA ASP A 154 26.95 -6.68 -16.03
C ASP A 154 27.31 -7.58 -14.84
N SER A 155 26.52 -7.55 -13.76
CA SER A 155 26.80 -8.27 -12.52
C SER A 155 25.72 -9.30 -12.20
N VAL A 156 26.14 -10.40 -11.56
CA VAL A 156 25.25 -11.51 -11.19
C VAL A 156 25.40 -11.81 -9.70
N TYR A 157 24.27 -11.94 -9.01
CA TYR A 157 24.22 -12.14 -7.56
C TYR A 157 23.28 -13.30 -7.24
N THR A 158 23.78 -14.34 -6.58
CA THR A 158 22.93 -15.41 -6.04
C THR A 158 22.70 -15.18 -4.56
N VAL A 159 21.43 -15.20 -4.16
CA VAL A 159 20.94 -14.86 -2.82
C VAL A 159 20.25 -16.08 -2.25
N LYS A 160 20.53 -16.39 -0.99
CA LYS A 160 20.10 -17.63 -0.32
C LYS A 160 19.05 -17.34 0.74
N THR A 161 18.40 -18.42 1.19
CA THR A 161 17.42 -18.39 2.28
C THR A 161 17.91 -17.59 3.49
N GLY A 162 17.10 -16.66 3.96
CA GLY A 162 17.39 -15.78 5.10
C GLY A 162 18.18 -14.52 4.75
N GLU A 163 18.65 -14.38 3.51
CA GLU A 163 19.36 -13.19 3.03
C GLU A 163 18.39 -12.20 2.36
N ILE A 164 18.75 -10.92 2.44
CA ILE A 164 18.05 -9.83 1.75
C ILE A 164 18.98 -9.26 0.69
N LEU A 165 18.46 -9.15 -0.52
CA LEU A 165 19.07 -8.42 -1.62
C LEU A 165 18.47 -7.02 -1.69
N HIS A 166 19.32 -6.01 -1.90
CA HIS A 166 18.90 -4.63 -2.09
C HIS A 166 19.70 -3.98 -3.23
N PHE A 167 18.99 -3.24 -4.09
CA PHE A 167 19.59 -2.43 -5.15
C PHE A 167 18.61 -1.33 -5.61
N THR A 168 19.15 -0.34 -6.33
CA THR A 168 18.35 0.65 -7.05
C THR A 168 17.92 0.06 -8.40
N GLY A 169 16.61 0.03 -8.66
CA GLY A 169 15.99 -0.60 -9.83
C GLY A 169 16.12 0.17 -11.14
N ASP A 170 16.92 1.23 -11.17
CA ASP A 170 17.10 2.11 -12.34
C ASP A 170 18.14 1.60 -13.36
N LYS A 171 18.63 0.37 -13.16
CA LYS A 171 19.50 -0.37 -14.07
C LYS A 171 18.77 -1.59 -14.64
N PRO A 172 19.13 -2.10 -15.83
CA PRO A 172 18.58 -3.35 -16.36
C PRO A 172 18.75 -4.50 -15.36
N HIS A 173 17.66 -5.17 -15.02
CA HIS A 173 17.70 -6.30 -14.10
C HIS A 173 16.60 -7.33 -14.36
N TRP A 174 16.86 -8.57 -13.97
CA TRP A 174 15.87 -9.64 -13.91
C TRP A 174 16.27 -10.69 -12.88
N TYR A 175 15.28 -11.45 -12.41
CA TYR A 175 15.49 -12.59 -11.52
C TYR A 175 15.36 -13.90 -12.28
N CYS A 176 16.16 -14.88 -11.90
CA CYS A 176 16.04 -16.26 -12.34
C CYS A 176 16.21 -17.21 -11.15
N ASN A 177 15.39 -18.25 -11.10
CA ASN A 177 15.68 -19.41 -10.27
C ASN A 177 16.50 -20.42 -11.09
N GLU A 178 17.81 -20.38 -10.91
CA GLU A 178 18.77 -21.28 -11.57
C GLU A 178 18.96 -22.60 -10.79
N GLY A 179 18.23 -22.78 -9.68
CA GLY A 179 18.24 -23.99 -8.86
C GLY A 179 17.28 -25.06 -9.36
N THR A 180 17.20 -26.14 -8.59
CA THR A 180 16.34 -27.30 -8.86
C THR A 180 15.06 -27.32 -8.02
N ASP A 181 14.98 -26.49 -6.99
CA ASP A 181 13.86 -26.40 -6.06
C ASP A 181 13.10 -25.08 -6.25
N GLU A 182 11.85 -25.01 -5.79
CA GLU A 182 11.09 -23.75 -5.75
C GLU A 182 11.75 -22.74 -4.82
N THR A 183 11.75 -21.47 -5.23
CA THR A 183 12.26 -20.37 -4.42
C THR A 183 11.13 -19.43 -4.07
N HIS A 184 10.93 -19.19 -2.78
CA HIS A 184 9.91 -18.28 -2.26
C HIS A 184 10.55 -16.99 -1.79
N VAL A 185 9.93 -15.87 -2.13
CA VAL A 185 10.45 -14.54 -1.82
C VAL A 185 9.40 -13.63 -1.21
N PHE A 186 9.87 -12.64 -0.45
CA PHE A 186 9.12 -11.43 -0.15
C PHE A 186 9.84 -10.25 -0.80
N VAL A 187 9.11 -9.43 -1.54
CA VAL A 187 9.64 -8.26 -2.23
C VAL A 187 8.97 -7.01 -1.68
N MET A 188 9.77 -6.03 -1.29
CA MET A 188 9.33 -4.67 -1.03
C MET A 188 9.91 -3.76 -2.11
N MET A 189 9.03 -3.08 -2.83
CA MET A 189 9.40 -2.00 -3.73
C MET A 189 9.25 -0.69 -2.95
N TYR A 190 10.25 0.17 -3.00
CA TYR A 190 10.17 1.55 -2.52
C TYR A 190 10.27 2.52 -3.71
N TYR A 191 9.44 3.55 -3.69
CA TYR A 191 9.35 4.55 -4.73
C TYR A 191 9.69 5.94 -4.17
N PRO A 192 10.60 6.70 -4.79
CA PRO A 192 10.94 8.03 -4.31
C PRO A 192 9.77 9.01 -4.54
N ASP A 193 9.81 10.13 -3.82
CA ASP A 193 8.97 11.29 -4.12
C ASP A 193 9.41 11.90 -5.47
N THR A 194 8.44 12.23 -6.31
CA THR A 194 8.65 12.94 -7.59
C THR A 194 8.82 14.43 -7.39
#